data_AF-A0A165DJL7-F1
#
_entry.id   AF-A0A165DJL7-F1
#
_cell.length_a   1.000
_cell.length_b   1.000
_cell.length_c   1.000
_cell.angle_alpha   90.00
_cell.angle_beta   90.00
_cell.angle_gamma   90.00
#
_symmetry.space_group_name_H-M   'P 1'
#
loop_
_entity.id
_entity.type
_entity.pdbx_description
1 polymer ?
#
loop_
_entity_poly.entity_id
_entity_poly.type
_entity_poly.pdbx_seq_one_letter_code
_entity_poly.pdbx_strand_id
1 'polypeptide(L)'
;MSSTVLRQASCAARAFSRSCAFSTSAVARKDVVQDLYLKELRAYKTPPLPKDAHVGVVKAWSAPPVPQPPTLPVDLSAELSAYDAAEPVAAGEVKVTVLEPEETVTGAETFLSFLEADEPKKEAHH
;
A
#
# COMPACT_ATOMS: atom_id res chain seq x y z
N MET A 1 52.42 8.20 -65.95
CA MET A 1 52.71 7.00 -65.12
C MET A 1 53.34 7.42 -63.79
N SER A 2 52.67 8.25 -62.97
CA SER A 2 53.38 8.88 -61.82
C SER A 2 52.53 9.14 -60.56
N SER A 3 51.20 8.99 -60.61
CA SER A 3 50.32 9.29 -59.46
C SER A 3 50.19 8.12 -58.48
N THR A 4 50.19 6.88 -58.98
CA THR A 4 50.08 5.67 -58.14
C THR A 4 51.33 5.44 -57.30
N VAL A 5 52.51 5.72 -57.86
CA VAL A 5 53.80 5.59 -57.17
C VAL A 5 53.94 6.58 -56.01
N LEU A 6 53.54 7.84 -56.22
CA LEU A 6 53.57 8.87 -55.16
C LEU A 6 52.58 8.56 -54.01
N ARG A 7 51.41 7.99 -54.33
CA ARG A 7 50.41 7.59 -53.33
C ARG A 7 50.88 6.38 -52.52
N GLN A 8 51.57 5.45 -53.16
CA GLN A 8 52.12 4.27 -52.50
C GLN A 8 53.32 4.63 -51.60
N ALA A 9 54.20 5.52 -52.05
CA ALA A 9 55.34 6.00 -51.27
C ALA A 9 54.92 6.78 -50.00
N SER A 10 53.89 7.63 -50.11
CA SER A 10 53.37 8.39 -48.96
C SER A 10 52.65 7.52 -47.94
N CYS A 11 51.93 6.47 -48.36
CA CYS A 11 51.36 5.48 -47.45
C CYS A 11 52.44 4.65 -46.73
N ALA A 12 53.50 4.24 -47.44
CA ALA A 12 54.61 3.49 -46.86
C ALA A 12 55.39 4.30 -45.81
N ALA A 13 55.69 5.57 -46.11
CA ALA A 13 56.39 6.46 -45.18
C ALA A 13 55.58 6.69 -43.88
N ARG A 14 54.26 6.89 -43.99
CA ARG A 14 53.37 7.06 -42.82
C ARG A 14 53.23 5.79 -41.98
N ALA A 15 53.32 4.61 -42.59
CA ALA A 15 53.30 3.33 -41.87
C ALA A 15 54.60 3.13 -41.06
N PHE A 16 55.76 3.47 -41.65
CA PHE A 16 57.06 3.34 -40.97
C PHE A 16 57.25 4.35 -39.84
N SER A 17 56.78 5.59 -39.99
CA SER A 17 56.78 6.57 -38.89
C SER A 17 55.88 6.16 -37.72
N ARG A 18 54.84 5.35 -37.97
CA ARG A 18 53.94 4.82 -36.92
C ARG A 18 54.50 3.57 -36.22
N SER A 19 55.39 2.82 -36.84
CA SER A 19 56.01 1.62 -36.23
C SER A 19 57.19 1.95 -35.31
N CYS A 20 57.87 3.08 -35.52
CA CYS A 20 58.89 3.60 -34.61
C CYS A 20 58.34 4.58 -33.56
N ALA A 21 57.04 4.85 -33.54
CA ALA A 21 56.41 5.56 -32.44
C ALA A 21 56.31 4.58 -31.26
N PHE A 22 57.08 4.84 -30.19
CA PHE A 22 56.83 4.21 -28.90
C PHE A 22 55.37 4.47 -28.55
N SER A 23 54.56 3.43 -28.64
CA SER A 23 53.15 3.50 -28.29
C SER A 23 53.08 3.78 -26.80
N THR A 24 52.92 5.05 -26.43
CA THR A 24 52.46 5.46 -25.10
C THR A 24 50.97 5.09 -24.95
N SER A 25 50.59 3.87 -25.36
CA SER A 25 49.24 3.38 -25.15
C SER A 25 48.98 3.43 -23.65
N ALA A 26 47.79 3.88 -23.29
CA ALA A 26 47.33 4.12 -21.93
C ALA A 26 47.36 2.89 -21.00
N VAL A 27 47.91 1.76 -21.43
CA VAL A 27 48.16 0.56 -20.61
C VAL A 27 49.11 0.85 -19.44
N ALA A 28 49.97 1.87 -19.53
CA ALA A 28 50.95 2.18 -18.49
C ALA A 28 50.39 3.00 -17.29
N ARG A 29 49.14 3.46 -17.32
CA ARG A 29 48.51 4.20 -16.20
C ARG A 29 47.31 3.45 -15.62
N LYS A 30 47.48 2.16 -15.33
CA LYS A 30 46.52 1.45 -14.48
C LYS A 30 46.68 1.97 -13.05
N ASP A 31 45.59 2.47 -12.48
CA ASP A 31 45.55 2.88 -11.09
C ASP A 31 45.57 1.63 -10.21
N VAL A 32 46.68 1.41 -9.52
CA VAL A 32 46.92 0.25 -8.67
C VAL A 32 45.92 0.21 -7.50
N VAL A 33 45.48 1.38 -7.02
CA VAL A 33 44.49 1.49 -5.95
C VAL A 33 43.13 1.02 -6.45
N GLN A 34 42.73 1.46 -7.66
CA GLN A 34 41.49 1.02 -8.29
C GLN A 34 41.50 -0.49 -8.57
N ASP A 35 42.60 -1.02 -9.08
CA ASP A 35 42.73 -2.45 -9.38
C ASP A 35 42.72 -3.31 -8.10
N LEU A 36 43.32 -2.84 -7.00
CA LEU A 36 43.28 -3.52 -5.70
C LEU A 36 41.85 -3.52 -5.14
N TYR A 37 41.18 -2.36 -5.15
CA TYR A 37 39.79 -2.24 -4.71
C TYR A 37 38.85 -3.17 -5.48
N LEU A 38 38.96 -3.19 -6.82
CA LEU A 38 38.14 -4.08 -7.65
C LEU A 38 38.45 -5.56 -7.41
N LYS A 39 39.70 -5.92 -7.08
CA LYS A 39 40.06 -7.29 -6.69
C LYS A 39 39.43 -7.69 -5.36
N GLU A 40 39.47 -6.81 -4.36
CA GLU A 40 38.86 -7.07 -3.05
C GLU A 40 37.34 -7.19 -3.14
N LEU A 41 36.68 -6.29 -3.88
CA LEU A 41 35.24 -6.38 -4.13
C LEU A 41 34.84 -7.70 -4.82
N ARG A 42 35.62 -8.13 -5.82
CA ARG A 42 35.36 -9.39 -6.54
C ARG A 42 35.69 -10.62 -5.71
N ALA A 43 36.68 -10.54 -4.82
CA ALA A 43 37.07 -11.63 -3.93
C ALA A 43 36.15 -11.71 -2.70
N TYR A 44 35.44 -10.65 -2.37
CA TYR A 44 34.54 -10.62 -1.23
C TYR A 44 33.37 -11.58 -1.43
N LYS A 45 33.35 -12.63 -0.61
CA LYS A 45 32.18 -13.48 -0.43
C LYS A 45 31.38 -12.92 0.71
N THR A 46 30.13 -12.54 0.43
CA THR A 46 29.22 -12.11 1.49
C THR A 46 29.11 -13.24 2.53
N PRO A 47 29.18 -12.92 3.83
CA PRO A 47 28.90 -13.91 4.85
C PRO A 47 27.50 -14.48 4.60
N PRO A 48 27.32 -15.80 4.76
CA PRO A 48 26.02 -16.43 4.52
C PRO A 48 24.99 -15.76 5.40
N LEU A 49 23.94 -15.23 4.77
CA LEU A 49 22.86 -14.60 5.51
C LEU A 49 22.28 -15.66 6.46
N PRO A 50 22.22 -15.41 7.78
CA PRO A 50 21.68 -16.38 8.70
C PRO A 50 20.25 -16.72 8.25
N LYS A 51 19.90 -18.00 8.25
CA LYS A 51 18.58 -18.47 7.79
C LYS A 51 17.44 -17.75 8.51
N ASP A 52 17.72 -17.26 9.72
CA ASP A 52 16.80 -16.54 10.61
C ASP A 52 16.98 -15.01 10.54
N ALA A 53 17.56 -14.44 9.49
CA ALA A 53 17.72 -12.98 9.33
C ALA A 53 16.37 -12.21 9.33
N HIS A 54 15.25 -12.93 9.19
CA HIS A 54 13.89 -12.40 9.28
C HIS A 54 13.33 -12.43 10.71
N VAL A 55 13.91 -13.21 11.62
CA VAL A 55 13.48 -13.34 13.01
C VAL A 55 13.99 -12.12 13.79
N GLY A 56 13.09 -11.18 14.08
CA GLY A 56 13.38 -9.96 14.85
C GLY A 56 13.34 -8.66 14.04
N VAL A 57 13.30 -8.73 12.71
CA VAL A 57 13.06 -7.55 11.84
C VAL A 57 11.57 -7.25 11.73
N VAL A 58 10.73 -8.30 11.76
CA VAL A 58 9.27 -8.18 11.70
C VAL A 58 8.65 -8.88 12.91
N LYS A 59 7.59 -8.28 13.47
CA LYS A 59 6.79 -8.91 14.53
C LYS A 59 6.24 -10.24 14.02
N ALA A 60 6.50 -11.32 14.75
CA ALA A 60 6.04 -12.65 14.38
C ALA A 60 4.52 -12.65 14.21
N TRP A 61 4.06 -13.04 13.01
CA TRP A 61 2.64 -13.09 12.71
C TRP A 61 2.09 -14.45 13.07
N SER A 62 1.11 -14.48 13.99
CA SER A 62 0.31 -15.66 14.29
C SER A 62 -1.11 -15.41 13.81
N ALA A 63 -1.64 -16.31 12.98
CA ALA A 63 -3.05 -16.27 12.61
C ALA A 63 -3.91 -16.37 13.89
N PRO A 64 -4.95 -15.52 14.04
CA PRO A 64 -5.86 -15.65 15.16
C PRO A 64 -6.56 -17.03 15.09
N PRO A 65 -6.87 -17.64 16.25
CA PRO A 65 -7.61 -18.90 16.27
C PRO A 65 -8.95 -18.73 15.54
N VAL A 66 -9.37 -19.80 14.86
CA VAL A 66 -10.66 -19.84 14.16
C VAL A 66 -11.77 -19.51 15.18
N PRO A 67 -12.69 -18.59 14.86
CA PRO A 67 -13.77 -18.24 15.77
C PRO A 67 -14.56 -19.49 16.13
N GLN A 68 -14.70 -19.77 17.42
CA GLN A 68 -15.56 -20.85 17.86
C GLN A 68 -17.01 -20.47 17.54
N PRO A 69 -17.79 -21.35 16.90
CA PRO A 69 -19.21 -21.10 16.72
C PRO A 69 -19.86 -20.98 18.10
N PRO A 70 -20.84 -20.08 18.27
CA PRO A 70 -21.57 -19.97 19.52
C PRO A 70 -22.21 -21.32 19.85
N THR A 71 -22.03 -21.78 21.08
CA THR A 71 -22.69 -22.99 21.58
C THR A 71 -24.19 -22.72 21.62
N LEU A 72 -24.97 -23.51 20.89
CA LEU A 72 -26.42 -23.48 21.04
C LEU A 72 -26.78 -23.83 22.50
N PRO A 73 -27.74 -23.14 23.12
CA PRO A 73 -28.23 -23.51 24.43
C PRO A 73 -28.76 -24.95 24.37
N VAL A 74 -28.47 -25.73 25.41
CA VAL A 74 -28.77 -27.17 25.46
C VAL A 74 -30.28 -27.45 25.45
N ASP A 75 -31.11 -26.47 25.82
CA ASP A 75 -32.56 -26.58 25.90
C ASP A 75 -33.30 -25.54 25.04
N LEU A 76 -33.04 -25.61 23.73
CA LEU A 76 -33.77 -24.82 22.73
C LEU A 76 -35.29 -25.08 22.78
N SER A 77 -35.72 -26.27 23.23
CA SER A 77 -37.13 -26.63 23.36
C SER A 77 -37.88 -25.78 24.39
N ALA A 78 -37.30 -25.62 25.59
CA ALA A 78 -37.90 -24.79 26.63
C ALA A 78 -37.94 -23.32 26.23
N GLU A 79 -36.88 -22.81 25.59
CA GLU A 79 -36.84 -21.42 25.11
C GLU A 79 -37.85 -21.16 23.98
N LEU A 80 -38.02 -22.11 23.05
CA LEU A 80 -39.00 -21.98 21.97
C LEU A 80 -40.43 -22.00 22.53
N SER A 81 -40.73 -22.92 23.46
CA SER A 81 -42.05 -22.98 24.10
C SER A 81 -42.35 -21.74 24.94
N ALA A 82 -41.37 -21.14 25.60
CA ALA A 82 -41.52 -19.88 26.31
C ALA A 82 -41.76 -18.70 25.36
N TYR A 83 -41.12 -18.70 24.19
CA TYR A 83 -41.35 -17.70 23.14
C TYR A 83 -42.73 -17.84 22.50
N ASP A 84 -43.16 -19.08 22.21
CA ASP A 84 -44.49 -19.37 21.66
C ASP A 84 -45.61 -19.02 22.66
N ALA A 85 -45.34 -19.18 23.96
CA ALA A 85 -46.25 -18.78 25.03
C ALA A 85 -46.23 -17.27 25.32
N ALA A 86 -45.23 -16.54 24.82
CA ALA A 86 -45.18 -15.10 24.92
C ALA A 86 -46.09 -14.49 23.85
N GLU A 87 -47.36 -14.29 24.20
CA GLU A 87 -48.25 -13.47 23.37
C GLU A 87 -47.66 -12.05 23.24
N PRO A 88 -47.64 -11.46 22.04
CA PRO A 88 -47.24 -10.08 21.89
C PRO A 88 -48.22 -9.22 22.70
N VAL A 89 -47.68 -8.44 23.65
CA VAL A 89 -48.43 -7.34 24.25
C VAL A 89 -48.77 -6.40 23.10
N ALA A 90 -49.95 -6.59 22.51
CA ALA A 90 -50.59 -5.54 21.73
C ALA A 90 -50.54 -4.31 22.64
N ALA A 91 -49.91 -3.25 22.19
CA ALA A 91 -49.91 -1.98 22.89
C ALA A 91 -51.37 -1.57 23.10
N GLY A 92 -51.91 -1.98 24.25
CA GLY A 92 -53.25 -1.64 24.66
C GLY A 92 -53.30 -0.14 24.75
N GLU A 93 -54.22 0.44 24.00
CA GLU A 93 -55.01 1.60 24.36
C GLU A 93 -54.86 1.94 25.86
N VAL A 94 -53.87 2.75 26.19
CA VAL A 94 -53.84 3.43 27.46
C VAL A 94 -54.93 4.48 27.33
N LYS A 95 -56.05 4.30 28.06
CA LYS A 95 -56.96 5.39 28.38
C LYS A 95 -56.19 6.45 29.14
N VAL A 96 -55.51 7.33 28.41
CA VAL A 96 -54.94 8.56 28.95
C VAL A 96 -56.11 9.52 29.10
N THR A 97 -56.57 9.69 30.33
CA THR A 97 -57.32 10.86 30.76
C THR A 97 -56.54 12.10 30.33
N VAL A 98 -57.14 12.88 29.44
CA VAL A 98 -56.69 14.18 28.97
C VAL A 98 -56.35 15.06 30.17
N LEU A 99 -55.05 15.32 30.33
CA LEU A 99 -54.51 16.48 31.01
C LEU A 99 -53.39 17.01 30.10
N GLU A 100 -53.32 18.32 30.02
CA GLU A 100 -52.70 19.17 28.99
C GLU A 100 -51.27 18.79 28.53
N PRO A 101 -50.90 19.15 27.29
CA PRO A 101 -49.61 18.79 26.70
C PRO A 101 -48.47 19.66 27.24
N GLU A 102 -47.65 19.10 28.11
CA GLU A 102 -46.27 19.55 28.29
C GLU A 102 -45.46 19.02 27.10
N GLU A 103 -45.12 19.90 26.16
CA GLU A 103 -44.41 19.60 24.92
C GLU A 103 -42.99 19.10 25.20
N THR A 104 -42.84 17.80 25.44
CA THR A 104 -41.56 17.15 25.14
C THR A 104 -41.43 17.11 23.62
N VAL A 105 -40.69 18.06 23.07
CA VAL A 105 -40.34 18.16 21.65
C VAL A 105 -39.59 16.90 21.23
N THR A 106 -40.33 15.84 20.92
CA THR A 106 -39.80 14.60 20.38
C THR A 106 -39.40 14.84 18.94
N GLY A 107 -38.28 14.25 18.51
CA GLY A 107 -37.65 14.53 17.22
C GLY A 107 -38.57 14.34 16.00
N ALA A 108 -39.68 13.62 16.15
CA ALA A 108 -40.70 13.45 15.12
C ALA A 108 -41.42 14.77 14.78
N GLU A 109 -41.89 15.53 15.78
CA GLU A 109 -42.59 16.81 15.54
C GLU A 109 -41.64 17.85 14.94
N THR A 110 -40.38 17.86 15.37
CA THR A 110 -39.36 18.73 14.74
C THR A 110 -39.07 18.33 13.30
N PHE A 111 -39.08 17.04 12.99
CA PHE A 111 -38.82 16.55 11.64
C PHE A 111 -40.00 16.82 10.71
N LEU A 112 -41.24 16.66 11.18
CA LEU A 112 -42.44 17.03 10.43
C LEU A 112 -42.48 18.53 10.16
N SER A 113 -42.19 19.37 11.17
CA SER A 113 -42.14 20.83 10.98
C SER A 113 -41.07 21.27 9.98
N PHE A 114 -39.95 20.56 9.91
CA PHE A 114 -38.88 20.82 8.93
C PHE A 114 -39.30 20.44 7.51
N LEU A 115 -40.05 19.34 7.32
CA LEU A 115 -40.55 18.95 6.01
C LEU A 115 -41.70 19.83 5.51
N GLU A 116 -42.49 20.40 6.43
CA GLU A 116 -43.58 21.31 6.09
C GLU A 116 -43.09 22.75 5.82
N ALA A 117 -41.91 23.12 6.32
CA ALA A 117 -41.34 24.43 6.04
C ALA A 117 -40.97 24.58 4.54
N ASP A 118 -41.60 25.53 3.86
CA ASP A 118 -41.27 25.91 2.48
C ASP A 118 -39.79 26.32 2.35
N GLU A 119 -39.13 25.88 1.27
CA GLU A 119 -37.76 26.29 0.96
C GLU A 119 -37.65 27.83 0.88
N PRO A 120 -36.57 28.44 1.43
CA PRO A 120 -36.42 29.88 1.40
C PRO A 120 -36.39 30.35 -0.05
N LYS A 121 -37.33 31.23 -0.42
CA LYS A 121 -37.43 31.82 -1.76
C LYS A 121 -36.07 32.40 -2.13
N LYS A 122 -35.48 31.88 -3.19
CA LYS A 122 -34.18 32.30 -3.72
C LYS A 122 -34.22 33.81 -3.97
N GLU A 123 -33.63 34.59 -3.08
CA GLU A 123 -33.49 36.03 -3.28
C GLU A 123 -32.69 36.25 -4.56
N ALA A 124 -33.28 36.97 -5.52
CA ALA A 124 -32.57 37.41 -6.70
C ALA A 124 -31.50 38.39 -6.25
N HIS A 125 -30.23 37.96 -6.24
CA HIS A 125 -29.11 38.87 -6.10
C HIS A 125 -29.17 39.87 -7.27
N HIS A 126 -29.56 41.11 -6.97
CA HIS A 126 -29.34 42.27 -7.83
C HIS A 126 -27.85 42.62 -7.85
#